data_AF-A0A847V5W0-F1
#
_entry.id   AF-A0A847V5W0-F1
#
_cell.length_a   1.000
_cell.length_b   1.000
_cell.length_c   1.000
_cell.angle_alpha   90.00
_cell.angle_beta   90.00
_cell.angle_gamma   90.00
#
_symmetry.space_group_name_H-M   'P 1'
#
loop_
_entity.id
_entity.type
_entity.pdbx_description
1 polymer ?
#
loop_
_entity_poly.entity_id
_entity_poly.type
_entity_poly.pdbx_seq_one_letter_code
_entity_poly.pdbx_strand_id
1 'polypeptide(L)'
;MKIRVVSSKKEIDQLNRNEQMIHLAFRASNTDIFRLLQACPRLRAIQVPSSYYKTMSHAGQMFLEMQGIEIVEGDVWGHRKDIDEYYTVDDKVIERINSLQSEGMNHDEIASKVSRESKLSPAMVKYMIKQAT
;
A
#
# COMPACT_ATOMS: atom_id res chain seq x y z
N MET A 1 9.49 5.88 -3.12
CA MET A 1 8.63 5.41 -1.99
C MET A 1 8.97 3.97 -1.63
N LYS A 2 8.87 3.54 -0.38
CA LYS A 2 9.12 2.14 0.04
C LYS A 2 7.87 1.52 0.69
N ILE A 3 7.64 0.24 0.42
CA ILE A 3 6.52 -0.54 0.97
C ILE A 3 7.11 -1.71 1.73
N ARG A 4 6.85 -1.79 3.04
CA ARG A 4 7.29 -2.93 3.86
C ARG A 4 6.40 -4.14 3.60
N VAL A 5 6.98 -5.24 3.14
CA VAL A 5 6.22 -6.46 2.82
C VAL A 5 6.15 -7.36 4.07
N VAL A 6 4.94 -7.70 4.50
CA VAL A 6 4.68 -8.52 5.69
C VAL A 6 3.92 -9.76 5.28
N SER A 7 4.54 -10.92 5.46
CA SER A 7 4.00 -12.19 4.96
C SER A 7 3.36 -13.05 6.03
N SER A 8 3.51 -12.68 7.30
CA SER A 8 2.88 -13.41 8.40
C SER A 8 2.64 -12.51 9.62
N LYS A 9 1.65 -12.89 10.44
CA LYS A 9 1.34 -12.20 11.69
C LYS A 9 2.48 -12.18 12.71
N LYS A 10 3.45 -13.10 12.60
CA LYS A 10 4.60 -13.19 13.50
C LYS A 10 5.59 -12.04 13.31
N GLU A 11 5.54 -11.39 12.15
CA GLU A 11 6.47 -10.31 11.80
C GLU A 11 5.99 -8.96 12.32
N ILE A 12 4.72 -8.83 12.72
CA ILE A 12 4.12 -7.56 13.15
C ILE A 12 4.92 -6.94 14.30
N ASP A 13 5.31 -7.75 15.28
CA ASP A 13 6.02 -7.27 16.49
C ASP A 13 7.47 -6.85 16.20
N GLN A 14 7.99 -7.16 15.01
CA GLN A 14 9.35 -6.83 14.57
C GLN A 14 9.40 -5.63 13.63
N LEU A 15 8.24 -5.03 13.31
CA LEU A 15 8.16 -3.91 12.40
C LEU A 15 8.79 -2.65 12.99
N ASN A 16 9.39 -1.85 12.13
CA ASN A 16 9.90 -0.54 12.52
C ASN A 16 8.72 0.38 12.87
N ARG A 17 8.79 1.10 13.99
CA ARG A 17 7.72 2.04 14.39
C ARG A 17 7.48 3.17 13.38
N ASN A 18 8.44 3.44 12.50
CA ASN A 18 8.35 4.44 11.45
C ASN A 18 7.82 3.90 10.12
N GLU A 19 7.41 2.64 10.02
CA GLU A 19 6.78 2.15 8.78
C GLU A 19 5.53 2.98 8.46
N GLN A 20 5.49 3.54 7.25
CA GLN A 20 4.38 4.37 6.77
C GLN A 20 3.49 3.63 5.78
N MET A 21 4.02 2.62 5.09
CA MET A 21 3.28 1.84 4.11
C MET A 21 3.64 0.37 4.20
N ILE A 22 2.62 -0.48 4.35
CA ILE A 22 2.79 -1.92 4.53
C ILE A 22 1.98 -2.67 3.49
N HIS A 23 2.56 -3.69 2.87
CA HIS A 23 1.83 -4.70 2.10
C HIS A 23 1.60 -5.94 2.96
N LEU A 24 0.34 -6.31 3.17
CA LEU A 24 -0.03 -7.56 3.87
C LEU A 24 -0.23 -8.68 2.85
N ALA A 25 0.75 -9.60 2.75
CA ALA A 25 0.67 -10.79 1.92
C ALA A 25 -0.08 -11.96 2.59
N PHE A 26 -0.79 -11.69 3.69
CA PHE A 26 -1.65 -12.63 4.40
C PHE A 26 -2.95 -11.97 4.82
N ARG A 27 -3.98 -12.78 5.11
CA ARG A 27 -5.26 -12.28 5.63
C ARG A 27 -5.13 -11.98 7.13
N ALA A 28 -4.97 -10.71 7.48
CA ALA A 28 -4.92 -10.27 8.87
C ALA A 28 -6.33 -10.30 9.49
N SER A 29 -6.42 -10.84 10.72
CA SER A 29 -7.62 -10.71 11.55
C SER A 29 -7.74 -9.29 12.13
N ASN A 30 -8.88 -8.95 12.71
CA ASN A 30 -9.03 -7.67 13.41
C ASN A 30 -7.97 -7.51 14.51
N THR A 31 -7.67 -8.57 15.27
CA THR A 31 -6.61 -8.58 16.28
C THR A 31 -5.22 -8.29 15.69
N ASP A 32 -4.92 -8.85 14.51
CA ASP A 32 -3.65 -8.60 13.82
C ASP A 32 -3.58 -7.12 13.36
N ILE A 33 -4.69 -6.56 12.86
CA ILE A 33 -4.78 -5.13 12.50
C ILE A 33 -4.51 -4.26 13.73
N PHE A 34 -5.15 -4.52 14.87
CA PHE A 34 -4.91 -3.74 16.10
C PHE A 34 -3.43 -3.77 16.52
N ARG A 35 -2.81 -4.96 16.48
CA ARG A 35 -1.38 -5.10 16.80
C ARG A 35 -0.50 -4.33 15.82
N LEU A 36 -0.83 -4.38 14.52
CA LEU A 36 -0.13 -3.63 13.48
C LEU A 36 -0.11 -2.13 13.76
N LEU A 37 -1.24 -1.57 14.19
CA LEU A 37 -1.34 -0.14 14.48
C LEU A 37 -0.55 0.25 15.74
N GLN A 38 -0.48 -0.63 16.73
CA GLN A 38 0.35 -0.42 17.92
C GLN A 38 1.85 -0.47 17.58
N ALA A 39 2.26 -1.41 16.72
CA ALA A 39 3.64 -1.55 16.28
C ALA A 39 4.07 -0.36 15.40
N CYS A 40 3.21 0.10 14.49
CA CYS A 40 3.50 1.13 13.50
C CYS A 40 2.58 2.36 13.67
N PRO A 41 2.80 3.22 14.67
CA PRO A 41 1.95 4.39 14.92
C PRO A 41 2.01 5.46 13.81
N ARG A 42 2.94 5.34 12.86
CA ARG A 42 3.08 6.25 11.71
C ARG A 42 2.50 5.68 10.40
N LEU A 43 1.81 4.55 10.48
CA LEU A 43 1.22 3.89 9.32
C LEU A 43 0.18 4.81 8.66
N ARG A 44 0.31 5.01 7.35
CA ARG A 44 -0.60 5.84 6.54
C ARG A 44 -1.44 5.01 5.58
N ALA A 45 -0.90 3.89 5.13
CA ALA A 45 -1.61 3.01 4.21
C ALA A 45 -1.23 1.55 4.39
N ILE A 46 -2.20 0.69 4.10
CA ILE A 46 -2.04 -0.76 4.02
C ILE A 46 -2.44 -1.20 2.62
N GLN A 47 -1.50 -1.79 1.89
CA GLN A 47 -1.78 -2.48 0.65
C GLN A 47 -2.20 -3.93 0.94
N VAL A 48 -3.29 -4.38 0.32
CA VAL A 48 -3.77 -5.76 0.44
C VAL A 48 -4.11 -6.34 -0.94
N PRO A 49 -3.87 -7.65 -1.18
CA PRO A 49 -4.30 -8.30 -2.40
C PRO A 49 -5.82 -8.21 -2.58
N SER A 50 -6.30 -8.19 -3.83
CA SER A 50 -7.74 -8.10 -4.16
C SER A 50 -8.61 -9.12 -3.42
N SER A 51 -8.11 -10.35 -3.26
CA SER A 51 -8.82 -11.42 -2.57
C SER A 51 -8.97 -11.15 -1.06
N TYR A 52 -8.06 -10.40 -0.45
CA TYR A 52 -8.18 -9.98 0.93
C TYR A 52 -9.02 -8.71 1.03
N TYR A 53 -8.81 -7.71 0.15
CA TYR A 53 -9.62 -6.49 0.11
C TYR A 53 -11.13 -6.78 0.14
N LYS A 54 -11.59 -7.68 -0.74
CA LYS A 54 -12.99 -8.09 -0.86
C LYS A 54 -13.55 -8.86 0.34
N THR A 55 -12.68 -9.46 1.15
CA THR A 55 -13.08 -10.32 2.27
C THR A 55 -12.73 -9.73 3.63
N MET A 56 -12.15 -8.53 3.66
CA MET A 56 -11.82 -7.83 4.89
C MET A 56 -13.10 -7.49 5.64
N SER A 57 -13.10 -7.71 6.97
CA SER A 57 -14.29 -7.43 7.78
C SER A 57 -14.62 -5.94 7.75
N HIS A 58 -15.92 -5.60 7.72
CA HIS A 58 -16.37 -4.21 7.73
C HIS A 58 -15.85 -3.46 8.97
N ALA A 59 -15.86 -4.11 10.14
CA ALA A 59 -15.32 -3.53 11.37
C ALA A 59 -13.82 -3.21 11.27
N GLY A 60 -13.03 -4.09 10.63
CA GLY A 60 -11.60 -3.84 10.40
C GLY A 60 -11.36 -2.69 9.43
N GLN A 61 -12.17 -2.58 8.37
CA GLN A 61 -12.10 -1.47 7.41
C GLN A 61 -12.43 -0.14 8.09
N MET A 62 -13.56 -0.05 8.79
CA MET A 62 -13.96 1.15 9.52
C MET A 62 -12.90 1.58 10.54
N PHE A 63 -12.32 0.62 11.25
CA PHE A 63 -11.30 0.93 12.25
C PHE A 63 -10.05 1.55 11.60
N LEU A 64 -9.58 1.00 10.48
CA LEU A 64 -8.45 1.58 9.73
C LEU A 64 -8.79 3.00 9.23
N GLU A 65 -9.97 3.18 8.67
CA GLU A 65 -10.46 4.47 8.18
C GLU A 65 -10.53 5.52 9.29
N MET A 66 -11.06 5.15 10.47
CA MET A 66 -11.10 6.03 11.65
C MET A 66 -9.71 6.45 12.14
N GLN A 67 -8.69 5.62 11.93
CA GLN A 67 -7.29 5.95 12.24
C GLN A 67 -6.60 6.73 11.10
N GLY A 68 -7.34 7.07 10.03
CA GLY A 68 -6.80 7.77 8.86
C GLY A 68 -5.90 6.91 7.98
N ILE A 69 -6.03 5.59 8.06
CA ILE A 69 -5.21 4.63 7.31
C ILE A 69 -5.94 4.21 6.05
N GLU A 70 -5.32 4.46 4.90
CA GLU A 70 -5.89 4.14 3.60
C GLU A 70 -5.66 2.67 3.25
N ILE A 71 -6.72 2.00 2.78
CA ILE A 71 -6.64 0.61 2.31
C ILE A 71 -6.45 0.65 0.80
N VAL A 72 -5.32 0.15 0.32
CA VAL A 72 -4.95 0.18 -1.09
C VAL A 72 -5.07 -1.23 -1.68
N GLU A 73 -5.98 -1.43 -2.63
CA GLU A 73 -6.06 -2.71 -3.34
C GLU A 73 -4.87 -2.90 -4.29
N GLY A 74 -4.09 -3.95 -4.10
CA GLY A 74 -2.97 -4.26 -4.99
C GLY A 74 -2.00 -5.29 -4.43
N ASP A 75 -0.97 -5.59 -5.21
CA ASP A 75 0.04 -6.59 -4.86
C ASP A 75 1.46 -6.08 -5.19
N VAL A 76 2.48 -6.76 -4.68
CA VAL A 76 3.90 -6.52 -4.96
C VAL A 76 4.44 -7.57 -5.93
N TRP A 77 4.12 -7.41 -7.22
CA TRP A 77 4.36 -8.43 -8.24
C TRP A 77 5.84 -8.75 -8.47
N GLY A 78 6.19 -10.04 -8.36
CA GLY A 78 7.55 -10.55 -8.60
C GLY A 78 8.58 -10.13 -7.55
N HIS A 79 8.14 -9.64 -6.40
CA HIS A 79 9.02 -9.27 -5.30
C HIS A 79 9.45 -10.49 -4.47
N ARG A 80 10.73 -10.53 -4.09
CA ARG A 80 11.34 -11.59 -3.28
C ARG A 80 11.70 -11.06 -1.90
N LYS A 81 10.78 -11.24 -0.95
CA LYS A 81 10.93 -10.78 0.44
C LYS A 81 12.15 -11.38 1.15
N ASP A 82 12.57 -12.57 0.74
CA ASP A 82 13.76 -13.24 1.25
C ASP A 82 15.07 -12.54 0.86
N ILE A 83 15.04 -11.68 -0.16
CA ILE A 83 16.18 -10.88 -0.61
C ILE A 83 16.08 -9.44 -0.10
N ASP A 84 14.90 -8.84 -0.21
CA ASP A 84 14.64 -7.47 0.24
C ASP A 84 13.31 -7.41 0.98
N GLU A 85 13.34 -6.89 2.19
CA GLU A 85 12.19 -6.70 3.06
C GLU A 85 11.22 -5.62 2.59
N TYR A 86 11.68 -4.77 1.68
CA TYR A 86 10.98 -3.62 1.15
C TYR A 86 10.79 -3.74 -0.37
N TYR A 87 9.57 -3.48 -0.82
CA TYR A 87 9.34 -3.16 -2.23
C TYR A 87 9.57 -1.66 -2.44
N THR A 88 10.60 -1.30 -3.21
CA THR A 88 10.89 0.09 -3.54
C THR A 88 10.23 0.45 -4.87
N VAL A 89 9.41 1.49 -4.85
CA VAL A 89 8.84 2.08 -6.07
C VAL A 89 9.91 2.94 -6.73
N ASP A 90 10.20 2.64 -8.00
CA ASP A 90 11.15 3.36 -8.84
C ASP A 90 10.74 4.84 -8.99
N ASP A 91 11.69 5.75 -8.81
CA ASP A 91 11.48 7.20 -8.91
C ASP A 91 10.98 7.60 -10.31
N LYS A 92 11.30 6.83 -11.36
CA LYS A 92 10.77 7.02 -12.71
C LYS A 92 9.24 6.94 -12.76
N VAL A 93 8.63 6.13 -11.89
CA VAL A 93 7.17 6.04 -11.80
C VAL A 93 6.60 7.34 -11.24
N ILE A 94 7.27 7.95 -10.27
CA ILE A 94 6.87 9.23 -9.67
C ILE A 94 7.02 10.35 -10.72
N GLU A 95 8.15 10.40 -11.42
CA GLU A 95 8.38 11.35 -12.52
C GLU A 95 7.31 11.22 -13.61
N ARG A 96 6.94 9.98 -13.94
CA ARG A 96 5.90 9.70 -14.93
C ARG A 96 4.53 10.20 -14.49
N ILE A 97 4.15 9.98 -13.23
CA ILE A 97 2.89 10.50 -12.67
C ILE A 97 2.89 12.04 -12.76
N ASN A 98 3.97 12.70 -12.34
CA ASN A 98 4.09 14.15 -12.35
C ASN A 98 4.00 14.75 -13.77
N SER A 99 4.65 14.11 -14.76
CA SER A 99 4.54 14.48 -16.18
C SER A 99 3.09 14.50 -16.64
N LEU A 100 2.36 13.40 -16.40
CA LEU A 100 0.97 13.27 -16.85
C LEU A 100 0.03 14.23 -16.11
N GLN A 101 0.29 14.54 -14.83
CA GLN A 101 -0.45 15.58 -14.10
C GLN A 101 -0.21 16.97 -14.71
N SER A 102 1.03 17.29 -15.10
CA SER A 102 1.36 18.57 -15.74
C SER A 102 0.75 18.71 -17.14
N GLU A 103 0.49 17.60 -17.82
CA GLU A 103 -0.25 17.52 -19.09
C GLU A 103 -1.78 17.72 -18.90
N GLY A 104 -2.26 17.83 -17.65
CA GLY A 104 -3.68 18.03 -17.33
C GLY A 104 -4.52 16.76 -17.36
N MET A 105 -3.88 15.59 -17.39
CA MET A 105 -4.58 14.29 -17.37
C MET A 105 -5.27 14.06 -16.03
N ASN A 106 -6.48 13.50 -16.04
CA ASN A 106 -7.19 13.22 -14.80
C ASN A 106 -6.62 11.99 -14.07
N HIS A 107 -6.91 11.87 -12.76
CA HIS A 107 -6.30 10.84 -11.91
C HIS A 107 -6.63 9.40 -12.35
N ASP A 108 -7.81 9.15 -12.92
CA ASP A 108 -8.21 7.81 -13.38
C ASP A 108 -7.43 7.39 -14.63
N GLU A 109 -7.27 8.31 -15.58
CA GLU A 109 -6.47 8.10 -16.78
C GLU A 109 -4.99 7.88 -16.45
N ILE A 110 -4.43 8.67 -15.53
CA ILE A 110 -3.05 8.50 -15.05
C ILE A 110 -2.90 7.12 -14.40
N ALA A 111 -3.80 6.74 -13.50
CA ALA A 111 -3.76 5.45 -12.83
C ALA A 111 -3.82 4.28 -13.83
N SER A 112 -4.69 4.37 -14.83
CA SER A 112 -4.81 3.38 -15.90
C SER A 112 -3.53 3.28 -16.74
N LYS A 113 -2.95 4.41 -17.13
CA LYS A 113 -1.74 4.44 -17.98
C LYS A 113 -0.50 3.95 -17.24
N VAL A 114 -0.24 4.51 -16.05
CA VAL A 114 0.95 4.17 -15.24
C VAL A 114 0.90 2.72 -14.76
N SER A 115 -0.27 2.20 -14.41
CA SER A 115 -0.40 0.78 -14.01
C SER A 115 -0.09 -0.20 -15.14
N ARG A 116 -0.32 0.17 -16.41
CA ARG A 116 0.08 -0.65 -17.58
C ARG A 116 1.57 -0.57 -17.88
N GLU A 117 2.17 0.57 -17.59
CA GLU A 117 3.60 0.84 -17.80
C GLU A 117 4.48 0.33 -16.63
N SER A 118 3.88 -0.02 -15.48
CA SER A 118 4.58 -0.40 -14.25
C SER A 118 4.01 -1.68 -13.63
N LYS A 119 4.53 -2.08 -12.45
CA LYS A 119 4.00 -3.20 -11.66
C LYS A 119 3.02 -2.76 -10.57
N LEU A 120 2.61 -1.49 -10.57
CA LEU A 120 1.72 -0.94 -9.54
C LEU A 120 0.26 -1.11 -9.92
N SER A 121 -0.61 -1.35 -8.93
CA SER A 121 -2.05 -1.35 -9.16
C SER A 121 -2.55 0.09 -9.44
N PRO A 122 -3.68 0.25 -10.16
CA PRO A 122 -4.31 1.56 -10.32
C PRO A 122 -4.60 2.26 -8.98
N ALA A 123 -5.01 1.51 -7.95
CA ALA A 123 -5.25 2.07 -6.62
C ALA A 123 -3.96 2.60 -5.96
N MET A 124 -2.82 1.92 -6.17
CA MET A 124 -1.52 2.39 -5.70
C MET A 124 -1.13 3.71 -6.35
N VAL A 125 -1.34 3.83 -7.66
CA VAL A 125 -1.05 5.07 -8.39
C VAL A 125 -1.94 6.21 -7.89
N LYS A 126 -3.24 5.97 -7.68
CA LYS A 126 -4.16 6.97 -7.10
C LYS A 126 -3.73 7.41 -5.71
N TYR A 127 -3.32 6.46 -4.86
CA TYR A 127 -2.78 6.76 -3.54
C TYR A 127 -1.55 7.67 -3.63
N MET A 128 -0.61 7.37 -4.53
CA MET A 128 0.59 8.19 -4.74
C MET A 128 0.24 9.62 -5.18
N ILE A 129 -0.70 9.79 -6.10
CA ILE A 129 -1.18 11.11 -6.55
C ILE A 129 -1.74 11.91 -5.36
N LYS A 130 -2.57 11.28 -4.53
CA LYS A 130 -3.17 11.91 -3.36
C LYS A 130 -2.15 12.35 -2.31
N GLN A 131 -1.06 11.60 -2.13
CA GLN A 131 -0.01 11.93 -1.16
C GLN A 131 0.97 13.01 -1.64
N ALA A 132 1.04 13.24 -2.95
CA ALA A 132 1.88 14.30 -3.55
C ALA A 132 1.20 15.68 -3.54
N THR A 133 -0.10 15.73 -3.27
CA THR A 133 -0.93 16.94 -3.18
C THR A 133 -1.03 17.40 -1.73
#